data_AF-A0A3B9XNX3-F1
#
_entry.id   AF-A0A3B9XNX3-F1
#
_cell.length_a   1.000
_cell.length_b   1.000
_cell.length_c   1.000
_cell.angle_alpha   90.00
_cell.angle_beta   90.00
_cell.angle_gamma   90.00
#
_symmetry.space_group_name_H-M   'P 1'
#
loop_
_entity.id
_entity.type
_entity.pdbx_description
1 polymer ?
#
loop_
_entity_poly.entity_id
_entity_poly.type
_entity_poly.pdbx_seq_one_letter_code
_entity_poly.pdbx_strand_id
1 'polypeptide(L)'
;MTRFFGLLGWLMCAIVPAICQGNPEAPGMYDARNMGMGGAGLAHLKSPAAVLHNPANLVENETSQNQSAFTLLGVKLGGSFAGPDHYQESDWIAVPLPFWGYVNKYSEDLSFGASFYLALGFGGGYDGVKRYGTGKTCTRSPEDVIINDGSGGVTLDADAINNDQCLSYGREEMVNLALFELAFPVSYRVNDRLKVGVSFRFPFGMFEQQTTEDFAGAFTEPDSPVGSYGLGYTQVQSKMYGVGTPGILLGVTYDLTEYLSVAAAYRTKTTTTMKGTTDVVLGSNMLIDPALDTLGSLPVGAYADLVNSVPGVSQLVSITSKDNIYNIAEKIATDIDSEISWSTAEAMELGIALQVTPTVLFAMDWRRGYFSESNKDFIVELKEPIFEVSGLDRLGQKLDWEDADVWSFGVEWNFKRDQFLRFGYSFGNSATPPEYTNAFTPPPADKQDSFYIGYGTQVDRWLLDIGFNYAAVEYTIDQPYDSNGNPVDTPTCRAGQLVKSGCPGLQTVESIFIGLSANYQY
;
A
#
# COMPACT_ATOMS: atom_id res chain seq x y z
N MET A 1 -36.40 36.33 7.38
CA MET A 1 -36.07 34.90 7.19
C MET A 1 -34.64 34.80 6.64
N THR A 2 -33.69 35.45 7.34
CA THR A 2 -32.35 35.78 6.81
C THR A 2 -31.30 35.92 7.93
N ARG A 3 -31.63 35.45 9.14
CA ARG A 3 -30.75 35.50 10.32
C ARG A 3 -30.54 34.14 11.00
N PHE A 4 -31.03 33.05 10.39
CA PHE A 4 -30.83 31.68 10.90
C PHE A 4 -29.72 30.91 10.15
N PHE A 5 -29.24 31.43 9.01
CA PHE A 5 -28.17 30.81 8.21
C PHE A 5 -26.74 31.20 8.64
N GLY A 6 -26.58 32.21 9.50
CA GLY A 6 -25.25 32.64 9.97
C GLY A 6 -24.70 31.85 11.15
N LEU A 7 -25.54 31.08 11.87
CA LEU A 7 -25.17 30.40 13.11
C LEU A 7 -24.82 28.91 12.93
N LEU A 8 -25.21 28.28 11.83
CA LEU A 8 -24.78 26.90 11.51
C LEU A 8 -23.35 26.85 10.92
N GLY A 9 -22.93 27.92 10.22
CA GLY A 9 -21.59 28.01 9.64
C GLY A 9 -20.47 28.27 10.66
N TRP A 10 -20.79 28.66 11.89
CA TRP A 10 -19.82 28.92 12.95
C TRP A 10 -19.70 27.78 13.98
N LEU A 11 -20.59 26.77 13.94
CA LEU A 11 -20.49 25.58 14.80
C LEU A 11 -19.77 24.39 14.14
N MET A 12 -19.46 24.45 12.83
CA MET A 12 -18.65 23.42 12.14
C MET A 12 -17.12 23.63 12.25
N CYS A 13 -16.65 24.72 12.86
CA CYS A 13 -15.21 24.99 13.04
C CYS A 13 -14.66 24.56 14.41
N ALA A 14 -15.42 23.85 15.24
CA ALA A 14 -15.06 23.67 16.64
C ALA A 14 -15.28 22.26 17.19
N ILE A 15 -15.07 21.20 16.39
CA ILE A 15 -14.81 19.83 16.92
C ILE A 15 -13.91 19.10 15.90
N VAL A 16 -12.58 19.23 16.05
CA VAL A 16 -11.61 18.32 15.41
C VAL A 16 -10.86 17.60 16.52
N PRO A 17 -11.28 16.41 16.94
CA PRO A 17 -10.35 15.36 17.30
C PRO A 17 -9.97 14.63 16.00
N ALA A 18 -8.71 14.78 15.61
CA ALA A 18 -8.08 14.15 14.47
C ALA A 18 -7.76 12.69 14.79
N ILE A 19 -8.32 11.73 14.05
CA ILE A 19 -7.96 10.30 14.08
C ILE A 19 -8.53 9.63 12.83
N CYS A 20 -7.83 9.28 11.74
CA CYS A 20 -8.49 8.77 10.52
C CYS A 20 -7.67 8.01 9.41
N GLN A 21 -8.25 6.93 8.84
CA GLN A 21 -7.79 5.72 8.08
C GLN A 21 -6.45 5.61 7.31
N GLY A 22 -5.79 4.43 7.46
CA GLY A 22 -4.60 3.96 6.75
C GLY A 22 -4.56 2.43 6.72
N ASN A 23 -5.26 1.82 5.76
CA ASN A 23 -5.10 0.40 5.37
C ASN A 23 -4.76 0.35 3.86
N PRO A 24 -4.05 -0.68 3.39
CA PRO A 24 -3.52 -0.76 2.02
C PRO A 24 -4.62 -0.95 0.96
N GLU A 25 -5.78 -1.49 1.36
CA GLU A 25 -6.94 -1.54 0.49
C GLU A 25 -7.65 -0.20 0.58
N ALA A 26 -7.55 0.61 -0.48
CA ALA A 26 -8.34 1.82 -0.60
C ALA A 26 -9.81 1.45 -0.35
N PRO A 27 -10.51 2.04 0.64
CA PRO A 27 -11.94 1.82 0.81
C PRO A 27 -12.58 2.14 -0.55
N GLY A 28 -13.53 1.32 -1.01
CA GLY A 28 -14.03 1.28 -2.39
C GLY A 28 -14.65 2.58 -2.95
N MET A 29 -13.87 3.66 -3.00
CA MET A 29 -14.20 5.04 -3.32
C MET A 29 -14.16 5.29 -4.83
N TYR A 30 -14.57 4.30 -5.61
CA TYR A 30 -14.58 4.31 -7.07
C TYR A 30 -15.90 4.87 -7.65
N ASP A 31 -16.75 5.41 -6.78
CA ASP A 31 -18.01 6.08 -7.09
C ASP A 31 -18.19 7.26 -6.13
N ALA A 32 -18.40 8.47 -6.65
CA ALA A 32 -18.42 9.66 -5.82
C ALA A 32 -19.68 9.74 -4.94
N ARG A 33 -20.77 9.07 -5.34
CA ARG A 33 -21.96 8.88 -4.49
C ARG A 33 -21.65 7.99 -3.29
N ASN A 34 -21.06 6.81 -3.49
CA ASN A 34 -20.59 5.93 -2.42
C ASN A 34 -19.58 6.65 -1.50
N MET A 35 -18.61 7.35 -2.08
CA MET A 35 -17.63 8.14 -1.32
C MET A 35 -18.33 9.16 -0.41
N GLY A 36 -19.28 9.94 -0.93
CA GLY A 36 -20.06 10.89 -0.12
C GLY A 36 -20.88 10.24 1.01
N MET A 37 -21.12 8.93 0.94
CA MET A 37 -21.82 8.11 1.94
C MET A 37 -20.85 7.38 2.89
N GLY A 38 -19.58 7.76 2.92
CA GLY A 38 -18.60 7.20 3.85
C GLY A 38 -18.17 5.78 3.50
N GLY A 39 -18.26 5.40 2.23
CA GLY A 39 -18.00 4.02 1.77
C GLY A 39 -19.25 3.14 1.77
N ALA A 40 -20.32 3.55 2.45
CA ALA A 40 -21.53 2.75 2.55
C ALA A 40 -22.24 2.64 1.19
N GLY A 41 -22.37 1.42 0.68
CA GLY A 41 -22.91 1.10 -0.64
C GLY A 41 -23.52 -0.29 -0.78
N LEU A 42 -23.34 -1.18 0.20
CA LEU A 42 -23.62 -2.61 0.01
C LEU A 42 -25.10 -2.91 -0.30
N ALA A 43 -26.02 -2.20 0.35
CA ALA A 43 -27.46 -2.44 0.23
C ALA A 43 -28.20 -1.46 -0.71
N HIS A 44 -27.57 -0.36 -1.16
CA HIS A 44 -28.26 0.68 -1.94
C HIS A 44 -27.57 1.11 -3.23
N LEU A 45 -26.28 0.78 -3.41
CA LEU A 45 -25.54 1.22 -4.58
C LEU A 45 -25.94 0.37 -5.78
N LYS A 46 -26.50 1.01 -6.80
CA LYS A 46 -27.00 0.34 -8.01
C LYS A 46 -26.16 0.67 -9.25
N SER A 47 -25.27 1.66 -9.20
CA SER A 47 -24.42 2.02 -10.33
C SER A 47 -23.45 0.89 -10.71
N PRO A 48 -22.80 0.91 -11.89
CA PRO A 48 -21.77 -0.08 -12.23
C PRO A 48 -20.71 -0.30 -11.15
N ALA A 49 -20.40 0.72 -10.34
CA ALA A 49 -19.48 0.59 -9.20
C ALA A 49 -19.92 -0.41 -8.11
N ALA A 50 -21.19 -0.85 -8.10
CA ALA A 50 -21.64 -1.93 -7.22
C ALA A 50 -20.89 -3.26 -7.48
N VAL A 51 -20.20 -3.41 -8.63
CA VAL A 51 -19.30 -4.55 -8.90
C VAL A 51 -18.20 -4.75 -7.84
N LEU A 52 -17.82 -3.70 -7.10
CA LEU A 52 -16.81 -3.77 -6.04
C LEU A 52 -17.40 -4.12 -4.67
N HIS A 53 -18.66 -3.76 -4.46
CA HIS A 53 -19.32 -3.85 -3.16
C HIS A 53 -20.29 -5.04 -3.14
N ASN A 54 -21.29 -5.01 -4.02
CA ASN A 54 -22.32 -6.02 -4.11
C ASN A 54 -22.90 -6.13 -5.53
N PRO A 55 -22.49 -7.13 -6.33
CA PRO A 55 -23.01 -7.30 -7.69
C PRO A 55 -24.50 -7.63 -7.74
N ALA A 56 -25.15 -8.01 -6.63
CA ALA A 56 -26.59 -8.29 -6.61
C ALA A 56 -27.45 -7.05 -6.90
N ASN A 57 -26.94 -5.84 -6.65
CA ASN A 57 -27.71 -4.61 -6.87
C ASN A 57 -27.79 -4.20 -8.34
N LEU A 58 -26.93 -4.74 -9.21
CA LEU A 58 -26.84 -4.32 -10.60
C LEU A 58 -28.12 -4.61 -11.40
N VAL A 59 -28.86 -5.68 -11.04
CA VAL A 59 -30.13 -6.04 -11.67
C VAL A 59 -31.27 -5.06 -11.33
N GLU A 60 -31.11 -4.20 -10.31
CA GLU A 60 -32.15 -3.26 -9.92
C GLU A 60 -32.35 -2.12 -10.91
N ASN A 61 -31.37 -1.86 -11.77
CA ASN A 61 -31.47 -0.78 -12.75
C ASN A 61 -32.49 -1.12 -13.84
N GLU A 62 -33.26 -0.13 -14.25
CA GLU A 62 -34.24 -0.26 -15.34
C GLU A 62 -33.57 -0.26 -16.71
N THR A 63 -32.39 0.34 -16.82
CA THR A 63 -31.66 0.52 -18.08
C THR A 63 -30.24 0.00 -17.98
N SER A 64 -29.61 -0.20 -19.13
CA SER A 64 -28.15 -0.35 -19.18
C SER A 64 -27.48 0.94 -18.67
N GLN A 65 -26.24 0.82 -18.21
CA GLN A 65 -25.47 1.92 -17.61
C GLN A 65 -24.01 1.90 -18.05
N ASN A 66 -23.42 3.08 -18.22
CA ASN A 66 -21.99 3.25 -18.41
C ASN A 66 -21.50 4.32 -17.43
N GLN A 67 -20.59 3.93 -16.56
CA GLN A 67 -20.01 4.78 -15.54
C GLN A 67 -18.51 4.93 -15.79
N SER A 68 -18.06 6.18 -15.72
CA SER A 68 -16.65 6.51 -15.57
C SER A 68 -16.50 7.32 -14.29
N ALA A 69 -15.53 6.96 -13.49
CA ALA A 69 -15.18 7.71 -12.31
C ALA A 69 -13.67 7.87 -12.22
N PHE A 70 -13.27 9.00 -11.65
CA PHE A 70 -11.89 9.33 -11.38
C PHE A 70 -11.84 9.87 -9.96
N THR A 71 -11.14 9.16 -9.10
CA THR A 71 -10.85 9.62 -7.75
C THR A 71 -9.38 9.95 -7.67
N LEU A 72 -9.05 11.17 -7.23
CA LEU A 72 -7.68 11.55 -6.91
C LEU A 72 -7.46 11.34 -5.41
N LEU A 73 -6.51 10.48 -5.06
CA LEU A 73 -5.96 10.37 -3.71
C LEU A 73 -4.73 11.26 -3.62
N GLY A 74 -4.80 12.30 -2.80
CA GLY A 74 -3.61 13.00 -2.30
C GLY A 74 -3.23 12.37 -0.97
N VAL A 75 -2.01 11.85 -0.83
CA VAL A 75 -1.52 11.29 0.42
C VAL A 75 -0.18 11.90 0.80
N LYS A 76 0.00 12.15 2.08
CA LYS A 76 1.26 12.55 2.69
C LYS A 76 1.59 11.55 3.80
N LEU A 77 2.81 11.04 3.78
CA LEU A 77 3.29 10.03 4.72
C LEU A 77 4.35 10.66 5.61
N GLY A 78 4.46 10.18 6.83
CA GLY A 78 5.53 10.52 7.73
C GLY A 78 6.01 9.29 8.48
N GLY A 79 7.32 9.14 8.60
CA GLY A 79 7.92 8.02 9.30
C GLY A 79 9.40 8.28 9.56
N SER A 80 10.04 7.35 10.25
CA SER A 80 11.49 7.44 10.49
C SER A 80 12.25 6.36 9.74
N PHE A 81 13.39 6.76 9.17
CA PHE A 81 14.41 5.88 8.60
C PHE A 81 15.57 5.61 9.58
N ALA A 82 15.61 6.34 10.70
CA ALA A 82 16.74 6.34 11.61
C ALA A 82 16.35 6.55 13.08
N GLY A 83 15.27 5.92 13.55
CA GLY A 83 14.82 6.00 14.95
C GLY A 83 14.08 7.31 15.33
N PRO A 84 13.79 7.53 16.62
CA PRO A 84 12.69 8.41 17.05
C PRO A 84 12.90 9.89 16.75
N ASP A 85 14.14 10.37 16.69
CA ASP A 85 14.46 11.79 16.49
C ASP A 85 14.65 12.18 15.01
N HIS A 86 14.46 11.24 14.08
CA HIS A 86 14.73 11.43 12.64
C HIS A 86 13.49 11.22 11.80
N TYR A 87 12.44 11.98 12.14
CA TYR A 87 11.19 12.00 11.40
C TYR A 87 11.37 12.65 10.02
N GLN A 88 10.87 11.96 9.00
CA GLN A 88 10.89 12.37 7.61
C GLN A 88 9.45 12.38 7.10
N GLU A 89 9.08 13.46 6.42
CA GLU A 89 7.80 13.54 5.70
C GLU A 89 8.03 13.36 4.21
N SER A 90 7.04 12.76 3.54
CA SER A 90 6.94 12.78 2.10
C SER A 90 6.44 14.13 1.61
N ASP A 91 6.69 14.43 0.34
CA ASP A 91 5.86 15.38 -0.39
C ASP A 91 4.44 14.82 -0.59
N TRP A 92 3.51 15.65 -1.04
CA TRP A 92 2.17 15.18 -1.40
C TRP A 92 2.24 14.28 -2.63
N ILE A 93 1.85 13.03 -2.45
CA ILE A 93 1.79 12.01 -3.50
C ILE A 93 0.37 12.01 -4.08
N ALA A 94 0.27 12.17 -5.40
CA ALA A 94 -0.99 12.19 -6.12
C ALA A 94 -1.21 10.85 -6.85
N VAL A 95 -2.14 10.04 -6.34
CA VAL A 95 -2.48 8.71 -6.88
C VAL A 95 -3.84 8.77 -7.59
N PRO A 96 -3.88 8.58 -8.92
CA PRO A 96 -5.14 8.47 -9.65
C PRO A 96 -5.77 7.10 -9.43
N LEU A 97 -7.05 7.07 -9.09
CA LEU A 97 -7.87 5.88 -8.89
C LEU A 97 -8.95 5.85 -9.99
N PRO A 98 -8.63 5.30 -11.18
CA PRO A 98 -9.60 5.21 -12.26
C PRO A 98 -10.63 4.13 -11.98
N PHE A 99 -11.86 4.37 -12.41
CA PHE A 99 -12.90 3.36 -12.51
C PHE A 99 -13.65 3.51 -13.81
N TRP A 100 -13.88 2.39 -14.46
CA TRP A 100 -14.80 2.27 -15.57
C TRP A 100 -15.69 1.05 -15.34
N GLY A 101 -16.99 1.19 -15.60
CA GLY A 101 -17.94 0.10 -15.49
C GLY A 101 -19.05 0.23 -16.51
N TYR A 102 -19.39 -0.88 -17.16
CA TYR A 102 -20.54 -1.00 -18.03
C TYR A 102 -21.42 -2.15 -17.58
N VAL A 103 -22.73 -1.90 -17.49
CA VAL A 103 -23.73 -2.88 -17.11
C VAL A 103 -24.80 -2.91 -18.19
N ASN A 104 -25.02 -4.08 -18.77
CA ASN A 104 -26.12 -4.35 -19.68
C ASN A 104 -27.32 -4.90 -18.91
N LYS A 105 -28.45 -4.21 -19.02
CA LYS A 105 -29.75 -4.71 -18.58
C LYS A 105 -30.33 -5.60 -19.67
N TYR A 106 -30.12 -6.91 -19.55
CA TYR A 106 -30.52 -7.88 -20.56
C TYR A 106 -32.03 -8.20 -20.49
N SER A 107 -32.54 -8.39 -19.28
CA SER A 107 -33.96 -8.58 -19.00
C SER A 107 -34.32 -7.96 -17.65
N GLU A 108 -35.59 -7.97 -17.27
CA GLU A 108 -36.02 -7.52 -15.94
C GLU A 108 -35.29 -8.27 -14.81
N ASP A 109 -34.94 -9.54 -15.03
CA ASP A 109 -34.35 -10.40 -14.01
C ASP A 109 -32.85 -10.66 -14.18
N LEU A 110 -32.23 -10.24 -15.28
CA LEU A 110 -30.82 -10.51 -15.56
C LEU A 110 -30.06 -9.26 -15.98
N SER A 111 -28.90 -9.05 -15.39
CA SER A 111 -27.93 -8.04 -15.80
C SER A 111 -26.52 -8.58 -15.74
N PHE A 112 -25.66 -8.13 -16.66
CA PHE A 112 -24.26 -8.52 -16.68
C PHE A 112 -23.42 -7.34 -17.16
N GLY A 113 -22.11 -7.38 -16.90
CA GLY A 113 -21.26 -6.25 -17.21
C GLY A 113 -19.78 -6.55 -17.27
N ALA A 114 -19.01 -5.48 -17.38
CA ALA A 114 -17.56 -5.48 -17.27
C ALA A 114 -17.12 -4.23 -16.51
N SER A 115 -16.03 -4.30 -15.77
CA SER A 115 -15.45 -3.16 -15.07
C SER A 115 -13.93 -3.27 -14.97
N PHE A 116 -13.28 -2.12 -14.90
CA PHE A 116 -11.85 -1.96 -14.71
C PHE A 116 -11.62 -0.93 -13.60
N TYR A 117 -10.79 -1.27 -12.62
CA TYR A 117 -10.47 -0.38 -11.50
C TYR A 117 -9.12 -0.73 -10.87
N LEU A 118 -8.52 0.23 -10.17
CA LEU A 118 -7.48 -0.08 -9.19
C LEU A 118 -8.14 -0.76 -7.98
N ALA A 119 -7.64 -1.90 -7.52
CA ALA A 119 -8.19 -2.62 -6.38
C ALA A 119 -7.38 -2.39 -5.10
N LEU A 120 -6.06 -2.20 -5.23
CA LEU A 120 -5.15 -2.01 -4.10
C LEU A 120 -3.99 -1.10 -4.53
N GLY A 121 -3.58 -0.24 -3.60
CA GLY A 121 -2.38 0.60 -3.72
C GLY A 121 -1.59 0.55 -2.41
N PHE A 122 -0.29 0.31 -2.46
CA PHE A 122 0.56 0.27 -1.28
C PHE A 122 1.91 0.93 -1.56
N GLY A 123 2.44 1.60 -0.54
CA GLY A 123 3.77 2.19 -0.55
C GLY A 123 3.74 3.71 -0.39
N GLY A 124 4.83 4.36 -0.80
CA GLY A 124 5.14 5.75 -0.52
C GLY A 124 6.41 6.22 -1.22
N GLY A 125 6.66 7.52 -1.20
CA GLY A 125 7.84 8.15 -1.79
C GLY A 125 8.37 9.24 -0.86
N TYR A 126 9.67 9.22 -0.57
CA TYR A 126 10.35 10.18 0.28
C TYR A 126 11.55 10.74 -0.45
N ASP A 127 11.67 12.07 -0.45
CA ASP A 127 12.80 12.76 -1.03
C ASP A 127 13.76 13.27 0.03
N GLY A 128 15.05 13.22 -0.29
CA GLY A 128 16.08 13.85 0.53
C GLY A 128 16.43 13.07 1.79
N VAL A 129 16.16 11.76 1.85
CA VAL A 129 16.49 10.90 3.01
C VAL A 129 18.01 10.79 3.11
N LYS A 130 18.57 11.22 4.24
CA LYS A 130 20.04 11.28 4.46
C LYS A 130 20.55 10.32 5.50
N ARG A 131 19.66 9.69 6.27
CA ARG A 131 20.04 8.94 7.45
C ARG A 131 19.26 7.64 7.54
N TYR A 132 19.97 6.55 7.80
CA TYR A 132 19.41 5.20 7.90
C TYR A 132 19.98 4.50 9.14
N GLY A 133 19.12 3.94 9.98
CA GLY A 133 19.55 3.22 11.18
C GLY A 133 18.53 3.18 12.31
N THR A 134 19.02 3.25 13.55
CA THR A 134 18.18 3.17 14.76
C THR A 134 18.30 4.41 15.64
N GLY A 135 18.94 5.48 15.14
CA GLY A 135 19.09 6.75 15.84
C GLY A 135 20.41 6.88 16.60
N LYS A 136 21.40 6.04 16.27
CA LYS A 136 22.70 6.00 16.96
C LYS A 136 23.70 7.01 16.38
N THR A 137 24.98 6.88 16.71
CA THR A 137 26.03 7.77 16.18
C THR A 137 26.14 7.61 14.65
N CYS A 138 26.46 8.70 13.95
CA CYS A 138 26.58 8.70 12.50
C CYS A 138 27.95 8.19 12.03
N THR A 139 27.94 7.28 11.06
CA THR A 139 29.05 7.03 10.15
C THR A 139 28.81 7.79 8.84
N ARG A 140 29.72 8.71 8.50
CA ARG A 140 29.68 9.54 7.27
C ARG A 140 30.78 9.16 6.29
N SER A 141 31.83 8.52 6.77
CA SER A 141 32.95 8.03 5.99
C SER A 141 33.53 6.77 6.64
N PRO A 142 34.29 5.95 5.91
CA PRO A 142 34.96 4.78 6.49
C PRO A 142 35.94 5.14 7.62
N GLU A 143 36.47 6.36 7.65
CA GLU A 143 37.38 6.83 8.70
C GLU A 143 36.69 6.93 10.07
N ASP A 144 35.37 7.13 10.10
CA ASP A 144 34.61 7.29 11.35
C ASP A 144 34.52 6.00 12.19
N VAL A 145 34.86 4.85 11.61
CA VAL A 145 34.76 3.54 12.25
C VAL A 145 36.11 2.87 12.45
N ILE A 146 37.19 3.60 12.16
CA ILE A 146 38.55 3.11 12.20
C ILE A 146 39.32 3.80 13.34
N ILE A 147 39.97 2.99 14.17
CA ILE A 147 40.94 3.45 15.17
C ILE A 147 42.35 3.19 14.62
N ASN A 148 43.14 4.25 14.53
CA ASN A 148 44.57 4.16 14.24
C ASN A 148 45.35 4.20 15.57
N ASP A 149 46.07 3.13 15.87
CA ASP A 149 46.83 3.02 17.12
C ASP A 149 48.14 3.84 17.14
N GLY A 150 48.44 4.55 16.04
CA GLY A 150 49.63 5.40 15.89
C GLY A 150 50.93 4.61 15.66
N SER A 151 50.88 3.28 15.67
CA SER A 151 52.01 2.37 15.41
C SER A 151 51.93 1.69 14.03
N GLY A 152 50.94 2.08 13.21
CA GLY A 152 50.65 1.49 11.91
C GLY A 152 49.59 0.38 11.97
N GLY A 153 49.02 0.11 13.14
CA GLY A 153 47.87 -0.78 13.30
C GLY A 153 46.56 -0.02 13.07
N VAL A 154 45.65 -0.68 12.35
CA VAL A 154 44.32 -0.18 12.01
C VAL A 154 43.32 -1.21 12.52
N THR A 155 42.43 -0.80 13.42
CA THR A 155 41.37 -1.67 13.98
C THR A 155 40.01 -1.01 13.82
N LEU A 156 38.94 -1.81 13.73
CA LEU A 156 37.58 -1.28 13.76
C LEU A 156 37.22 -0.83 15.18
N ASP A 157 36.54 0.31 15.28
CA ASP A 157 35.98 0.81 16.53
C ASP A 157 34.77 -0.04 16.93
N ALA A 158 34.94 -0.89 17.94
CA ALA A 158 33.86 -1.75 18.43
C ALA A 158 32.64 -0.97 18.93
N ASP A 159 32.82 0.28 19.37
CA ASP A 159 31.71 1.13 19.82
C ASP A 159 30.88 1.68 18.64
N ALA A 160 31.44 1.67 17.42
CA ALA A 160 30.79 2.14 16.20
C ALA A 160 29.94 1.07 15.50
N ILE A 161 29.90 -0.17 15.99
CA ILE A 161 29.24 -1.30 15.32
C ILE A 161 27.76 -1.04 14.99
N ASN A 162 27.07 -0.29 15.86
CA ASN A 162 25.65 0.02 15.72
C ASN A 162 25.39 1.41 15.12
N ASN A 163 26.39 2.05 14.50
CA ASN A 163 26.22 3.37 13.92
C ASN A 163 25.19 3.39 12.78
N ASP A 164 24.52 4.52 12.66
CA ASP A 164 23.66 4.85 11.52
C ASP A 164 24.51 5.26 10.32
N GLN A 165 24.01 5.02 9.11
CA GLN A 165 24.57 5.64 7.92
C GLN A 165 24.07 7.08 7.80
N CYS A 166 24.98 8.04 7.59
CA CYS A 166 24.64 9.45 7.41
C CYS A 166 25.31 10.01 6.14
N LEU A 167 24.52 10.25 5.11
CA LEU A 167 24.96 10.69 3.80
C LEU A 167 25.08 12.22 3.71
N SER A 168 26.00 12.68 2.86
CA SER A 168 26.18 14.11 2.57
C SER A 168 25.08 14.68 1.66
N TYR A 169 24.49 13.84 0.82
CA TYR A 169 23.34 14.14 -0.04
C TYR A 169 22.17 13.20 0.29
N GLY A 170 20.95 13.67 0.05
CA GLY A 170 19.76 12.86 0.30
C GLY A 170 19.45 11.96 -0.88
N ARG A 171 18.83 10.81 -0.61
CA ARG A 171 18.32 9.88 -1.61
C ARG A 171 16.81 9.98 -1.71
N GLU A 172 16.31 9.55 -2.85
CA GLU A 172 14.91 9.26 -3.08
C GLU A 172 14.65 7.80 -2.68
N GLU A 173 13.60 7.59 -1.89
CA GLU A 173 13.19 6.32 -1.32
C GLU A 173 11.74 6.08 -1.70
N MET A 174 11.46 5.00 -2.46
CA MET A 174 10.17 4.77 -3.09
C MET A 174 9.76 3.30 -2.99
N VAL A 175 8.50 3.06 -2.67
CA VAL A 175 7.83 1.76 -2.82
C VAL A 175 6.49 2.04 -3.48
N ASN A 176 6.19 1.39 -4.61
CA ASN A 176 4.95 1.54 -5.35
C ASN A 176 4.42 0.17 -5.75
N LEU A 177 3.33 -0.25 -5.13
CA LEU A 177 2.58 -1.44 -5.50
C LEU A 177 1.17 -1.02 -5.95
N ALA A 178 0.80 -1.39 -7.17
CA ALA A 178 -0.51 -1.12 -7.72
C ALA A 178 -1.12 -2.40 -8.31
N LEU A 179 -2.29 -2.80 -7.79
CA LEU A 179 -3.07 -3.92 -8.34
C LEU A 179 -4.35 -3.38 -8.95
N PHE A 180 -4.57 -3.70 -10.21
CA PHE A 180 -5.79 -3.46 -10.96
C PHE A 180 -6.62 -4.73 -11.07
N GLU A 181 -7.92 -4.58 -11.29
CA GLU A 181 -8.82 -5.70 -11.52
C GLU A 181 -9.70 -5.46 -12.75
N LEU A 182 -9.80 -6.50 -13.58
CA LEU A 182 -10.93 -6.65 -14.50
C LEU A 182 -12.00 -7.48 -13.82
N ALA A 183 -13.23 -6.97 -13.79
CA ALA A 183 -14.35 -7.64 -13.14
C ALA A 183 -15.51 -7.86 -14.12
N PHE A 184 -16.09 -9.06 -14.11
CA PHE A 184 -17.22 -9.43 -14.96
C PHE A 184 -18.41 -9.85 -14.08
N PRO A 185 -19.28 -8.91 -13.70
CA PRO A 185 -20.45 -9.20 -12.88
C PRO A 185 -21.58 -9.85 -13.68
N VAL A 186 -22.31 -10.73 -13.00
CA VAL A 186 -23.63 -11.24 -13.37
C VAL A 186 -24.54 -11.07 -12.15
N SER A 187 -25.72 -10.52 -12.37
CA SER A 187 -26.70 -10.17 -11.35
C SER A 187 -28.06 -10.70 -11.75
N TYR A 188 -28.74 -11.37 -10.81
CA TYR A 188 -30.01 -12.04 -11.07
C TYR A 188 -31.04 -11.72 -9.99
N ARG A 189 -32.26 -11.39 -10.42
CA ARG A 189 -33.42 -11.23 -9.54
C ARG A 189 -34.11 -12.57 -9.37
N VAL A 190 -34.06 -13.12 -8.16
CA VAL A 190 -34.69 -14.42 -7.84
C VAL A 190 -36.20 -14.24 -7.65
N ASN A 191 -36.60 -13.14 -7.02
CA ASN A 191 -37.99 -12.69 -6.88
C ASN A 191 -37.99 -11.18 -6.56
N ASP A 192 -39.17 -10.60 -6.31
CA ASP A 192 -39.35 -9.16 -6.05
C ASP A 192 -38.55 -8.60 -4.86
N ARG A 193 -38.03 -9.46 -3.96
CA ARG A 193 -37.26 -9.04 -2.77
C ARG A 193 -35.83 -9.55 -2.75
N LEU A 194 -35.56 -10.70 -3.37
CA LEU A 194 -34.26 -11.38 -3.31
C LEU A 194 -33.50 -11.21 -4.62
N LYS A 195 -32.30 -10.65 -4.49
CA LYS A 195 -31.33 -10.45 -5.57
C LYS A 195 -30.03 -11.14 -5.21
N VAL A 196 -29.38 -11.73 -6.20
CA VAL A 196 -28.08 -12.39 -6.04
C VAL A 196 -27.15 -11.94 -7.15
N GLY A 197 -25.85 -11.91 -6.88
CA GLY A 197 -24.84 -11.58 -7.88
C GLY A 197 -23.53 -12.29 -7.64
N VAL A 198 -22.79 -12.48 -8.72
CA VAL A 198 -21.41 -12.95 -8.73
C VAL A 198 -20.59 -12.07 -9.64
N SER A 199 -19.37 -11.75 -9.24
CA SER A 199 -18.39 -11.04 -10.08
C SER A 199 -17.12 -11.85 -10.17
N PHE A 200 -16.68 -12.17 -11.39
CA PHE A 200 -15.40 -12.81 -11.65
C PHE A 200 -14.32 -11.75 -11.76
N ARG A 201 -13.28 -11.84 -10.94
CA ARG A 201 -12.24 -10.83 -10.76
C ARG A 201 -10.91 -11.36 -11.26
N PHE A 202 -10.24 -10.61 -12.12
CA PHE A 202 -8.95 -10.95 -12.71
C PHE A 202 -7.94 -9.86 -12.35
N PRO A 203 -7.12 -10.06 -11.31
CA PRO A 203 -6.16 -9.07 -10.87
C PRO A 203 -4.90 -9.09 -11.73
N PHE A 204 -4.29 -7.94 -11.88
CA PHE A 204 -2.98 -7.75 -12.50
C PHE A 204 -2.34 -6.50 -11.91
N GLY A 205 -1.03 -6.37 -11.98
CA GLY A 205 -0.39 -5.28 -11.28
C GLY A 205 1.07 -5.08 -11.61
N MET A 206 1.60 -4.09 -10.92
CA MET A 206 2.99 -3.69 -11.01
C MET A 206 3.54 -3.42 -9.62
N PHE A 207 4.83 -3.68 -9.48
CA PHE A 207 5.62 -3.35 -8.32
C PHE A 207 6.89 -2.63 -8.77
N GLU A 208 7.15 -1.47 -8.18
CA GLU A 208 8.35 -0.68 -8.39
C GLU A 208 8.89 -0.26 -7.02
N GLN A 209 10.19 -0.43 -6.79
CA GLN A 209 10.83 0.04 -5.57
C GLN A 209 12.19 0.66 -5.86
N GLN A 210 12.58 1.59 -5.00
CA GLN A 210 13.92 2.13 -4.86
C GLN A 210 14.16 2.39 -3.37
N THR A 211 14.80 1.45 -2.67
CA THR A 211 14.94 1.47 -1.21
C THR A 211 16.38 1.28 -0.77
N THR A 212 16.83 2.00 0.25
CA THR A 212 18.13 1.77 0.89
C THR A 212 18.01 0.75 2.01
N GLU A 213 18.71 -0.38 1.87
CA GLU A 213 18.65 -1.53 2.78
C GLU A 213 20.03 -1.88 3.34
N ASP A 214 20.07 -2.39 4.57
CA ASP A 214 21.33 -2.78 5.24
C ASP A 214 21.74 -4.21 4.83
N PHE A 215 22.42 -4.35 3.69
CA PHE A 215 22.78 -5.66 3.12
C PHE A 215 23.66 -6.51 4.02
N ALA A 216 24.40 -5.92 4.97
CA ALA A 216 25.14 -6.68 5.96
C ALA A 216 24.22 -7.64 6.74
N GLY A 217 22.97 -7.22 6.95
CA GLY A 217 21.95 -8.02 7.62
C GLY A 217 21.54 -9.29 6.88
N ALA A 218 21.64 -9.30 5.55
CA ALA A 218 21.34 -10.48 4.75
C ALA A 218 22.32 -11.63 5.05
N PHE A 219 23.53 -11.33 5.49
CA PHE A 219 24.57 -12.33 5.81
C PHE A 219 24.54 -12.83 7.26
N THR A 220 23.58 -12.37 8.06
CA THR A 220 23.44 -12.72 9.49
C THR A 220 22.10 -13.39 9.76
N GLU A 221 22.01 -14.19 10.80
CA GLU A 221 20.72 -14.77 11.21
C GLU A 221 19.74 -13.63 11.56
N PRO A 222 18.52 -13.61 11.02
CA PRO A 222 17.56 -12.52 11.25
C PRO A 222 17.24 -12.26 12.73
N ASP A 223 17.32 -13.29 13.56
CA ASP A 223 17.07 -13.21 15.02
C ASP A 223 18.30 -12.74 15.82
N SER A 224 19.46 -12.65 15.19
CA SER A 224 20.74 -12.22 15.77
C SER A 224 21.52 -11.30 14.82
N PRO A 225 20.93 -10.15 14.42
CA PRO A 225 21.59 -9.23 13.50
C PRO A 225 22.86 -8.65 14.13
N VAL A 226 23.88 -8.44 13.31
CA VAL A 226 25.12 -7.77 13.71
C VAL A 226 25.19 -6.43 12.99
N GLY A 227 25.41 -5.35 13.75
CA GLY A 227 25.51 -4.01 13.20
C GLY A 227 26.58 -3.88 12.11
N SER A 228 26.29 -3.06 11.11
CA SER A 228 27.13 -2.88 9.91
C SER A 228 28.06 -1.68 9.98
N TYR A 229 28.21 -1.06 11.17
CA TYR A 229 28.94 0.18 11.37
C TYR A 229 28.42 1.36 10.51
N GLY A 230 27.18 1.27 9.98
CA GLY A 230 26.66 2.22 8.99
C GLY A 230 27.25 2.06 7.58
N LEU A 231 27.99 0.99 7.33
CA LEU A 231 28.69 0.73 6.07
C LEU A 231 27.93 -0.24 5.14
N GLY A 232 26.98 -1.00 5.68
CA GLY A 232 26.27 -2.08 4.95
C GLY A 232 25.16 -1.61 4.00
N TYR A 233 24.79 -0.34 4.04
CA TYR A 233 23.62 0.17 3.32
C TYR A 233 23.86 0.30 1.81
N THR A 234 22.94 -0.25 1.03
CA THR A 234 22.95 -0.21 -0.44
C THR A 234 21.52 0.00 -0.94
N GLN A 235 21.35 0.75 -2.02
CA GLN A 235 20.07 0.96 -2.66
C GLN A 235 19.71 -0.23 -3.55
N VAL A 236 18.48 -0.71 -3.43
CA VAL A 236 17.85 -1.76 -4.25
C VAL A 236 16.81 -1.11 -5.13
N GLN A 237 16.80 -1.44 -6.41
CA GLN A 237 15.77 -1.03 -7.35
C GLN A 237 15.11 -2.27 -7.92
N SER A 238 13.78 -2.33 -7.94
CA SER A 238 13.08 -3.43 -8.62
C SER A 238 11.94 -2.93 -9.47
N LYS A 239 11.67 -3.63 -10.57
CA LYS A 239 10.56 -3.35 -11.46
C LYS A 239 9.93 -4.64 -11.95
N MET A 240 8.68 -4.88 -11.57
CA MET A 240 8.00 -6.15 -11.81
C MET A 240 6.55 -5.96 -12.25
N TYR A 241 6.06 -6.89 -13.07
CA TYR A 241 4.69 -6.91 -13.56
C TYR A 241 4.10 -8.30 -13.47
N GLY A 242 2.80 -8.39 -13.27
CA GLY A 242 2.17 -9.67 -12.96
C GLY A 242 0.69 -9.72 -13.24
N VAL A 243 0.21 -10.95 -13.30
CA VAL A 243 -1.21 -11.30 -13.30
C VAL A 243 -1.45 -12.22 -12.11
N GLY A 244 -2.64 -12.15 -11.54
CA GLY A 244 -2.98 -12.95 -10.39
C GLY A 244 -4.03 -14.01 -10.65
N THR A 245 -4.25 -14.82 -9.61
CA THR A 245 -5.26 -15.87 -9.62
C THR A 245 -6.65 -15.24 -9.70
N PRO A 246 -7.55 -15.75 -10.57
CA PRO A 246 -8.91 -15.27 -10.63
C PRO A 246 -9.62 -15.49 -9.29
N GLY A 247 -10.41 -14.50 -8.88
CA GLY A 247 -11.25 -14.55 -7.69
C GLY A 247 -12.72 -14.33 -8.00
N ILE A 248 -13.54 -14.43 -6.96
CA ILE A 248 -14.97 -14.11 -7.04
C ILE A 248 -15.37 -13.14 -5.94
N LEU A 249 -16.38 -12.33 -6.24
CA LEU A 249 -17.18 -11.59 -5.27
C LEU A 249 -18.62 -12.07 -5.38
N LEU A 250 -19.17 -12.58 -4.29
CA LEU A 250 -20.56 -12.99 -4.17
C LEU A 250 -21.32 -11.90 -3.42
N GLY A 251 -22.53 -11.61 -3.88
CA GLY A 251 -23.40 -10.61 -3.27
C GLY A 251 -24.84 -11.09 -3.18
N VAL A 252 -25.53 -10.69 -2.11
CA VAL A 252 -26.95 -10.94 -1.90
C VAL A 252 -27.59 -9.68 -1.34
N THR A 253 -28.76 -9.31 -1.85
CA THR A 253 -29.58 -8.23 -1.30
C THR A 253 -31.00 -8.71 -1.12
N TYR A 254 -31.56 -8.47 0.07
CA TYR A 254 -32.93 -8.80 0.42
C TYR A 254 -33.70 -7.56 0.91
N ASP A 255 -34.79 -7.24 0.23
CA ASP A 255 -35.69 -6.16 0.62
C ASP A 255 -36.69 -6.68 1.67
N LEU A 256 -36.44 -6.38 2.94
CA LEU A 256 -37.32 -6.75 4.04
C LEU A 256 -38.68 -6.05 3.92
N THR A 257 -38.65 -4.80 3.48
CA THR A 257 -39.82 -3.94 3.21
C THR A 257 -39.52 -3.04 2.01
N GLU A 258 -40.46 -2.18 1.62
CA GLU A 258 -40.25 -1.18 0.56
C GLU A 258 -39.22 -0.07 0.94
N TYR A 259 -38.88 0.06 2.22
CA TYR A 259 -37.97 1.09 2.74
C TYR A 259 -36.74 0.53 3.45
N LEU A 260 -36.62 -0.79 3.60
CA LEU A 260 -35.50 -1.43 4.31
C LEU A 260 -34.96 -2.60 3.50
N SER A 261 -33.68 -2.49 3.13
CA SER A 261 -32.92 -3.53 2.46
C SER A 261 -31.75 -3.96 3.35
N VAL A 262 -31.45 -5.26 3.34
CA VAL A 262 -30.26 -5.83 3.96
C VAL A 262 -29.43 -6.52 2.88
N ALA A 263 -28.11 -6.45 3.03
CA ALA A 263 -27.19 -7.05 2.08
C ALA A 263 -26.04 -7.75 2.78
N ALA A 264 -25.48 -8.73 2.08
CA ALA A 264 -24.24 -9.39 2.46
C ALA A 264 -23.40 -9.62 1.22
N ALA A 265 -22.08 -9.51 1.37
CA ALA A 265 -21.14 -9.88 0.32
C ALA A 265 -19.94 -10.63 0.89
N TYR A 266 -19.35 -11.45 0.03
CA TYR A 266 -18.16 -12.24 0.32
C TYR A 266 -17.21 -12.18 -0.85
N ARG A 267 -15.99 -11.73 -0.58
CA ARG A 267 -14.93 -11.53 -1.56
C ARG A 267 -13.79 -12.52 -1.28
N THR A 268 -13.40 -13.32 -2.26
CA THR A 268 -12.28 -14.24 -2.09
C THR A 268 -10.94 -13.52 -2.15
N LYS A 269 -9.96 -14.07 -1.42
CA LYS A 269 -8.53 -13.78 -1.61
C LYS A 269 -8.13 -14.01 -3.07
N THR A 270 -7.31 -13.12 -3.61
CA THR A 270 -6.61 -13.31 -4.88
C THR A 270 -5.13 -13.03 -4.69
N THR A 271 -4.27 -13.73 -5.42
CA THR A 271 -2.81 -13.54 -5.33
C THR A 271 -2.26 -13.15 -6.69
N THR A 272 -1.59 -12.01 -6.75
CA THR A 272 -0.88 -11.51 -7.93
C THR A 272 0.60 -11.78 -7.76
N THR A 273 1.16 -12.59 -8.67
CA THR A 273 2.60 -12.84 -8.75
C THR A 273 3.17 -11.95 -9.84
N MET A 274 4.09 -11.07 -9.45
CA MET A 274 4.77 -10.12 -10.32
C MET A 274 6.22 -10.55 -10.51
N LYS A 275 6.66 -10.56 -11.77
CA LYS A 275 8.01 -10.95 -12.18
C LYS A 275 8.71 -9.80 -12.86
N GLY A 276 10.01 -9.72 -12.71
CA GLY A 276 10.83 -8.72 -13.37
C GLY A 276 12.26 -8.79 -12.86
N THR A 277 12.90 -7.64 -12.75
CA THR A 277 14.31 -7.55 -12.37
C THR A 277 14.49 -6.75 -11.09
N THR A 278 15.57 -7.08 -10.39
CA THR A 278 16.09 -6.31 -9.25
C THR A 278 17.55 -5.95 -9.51
N ASP A 279 17.89 -4.71 -9.22
CA ASP A 279 19.24 -4.16 -9.26
C ASP A 279 19.68 -3.79 -7.84
N VAL A 280 20.83 -4.29 -7.42
CA VAL A 280 21.57 -3.85 -6.24
C VAL A 280 22.57 -2.79 -6.70
N VAL A 281 22.28 -1.52 -6.41
CA VAL A 281 23.06 -0.39 -6.91
C VAL A 281 24.37 -0.28 -6.15
N LEU A 282 25.40 -1.01 -6.59
CA LEU A 282 26.70 -1.10 -5.89
C LEU A 282 27.36 0.27 -5.64
N GLY A 283 27.24 1.20 -6.59
CA GLY A 283 27.75 2.57 -6.47
C GLY A 283 27.04 3.43 -5.40
N SER A 284 25.95 2.93 -4.81
CA SER A 284 25.31 3.58 -3.67
C SER A 284 25.96 3.20 -2.34
N ASN A 285 26.79 2.16 -2.28
CA ASN A 285 27.41 1.74 -1.03
C ASN A 285 28.71 2.51 -0.77
N MET A 286 28.87 3.02 0.45
CA MET A 286 30.01 3.88 0.83
C MET A 286 31.38 3.18 0.77
N LEU A 287 31.44 1.85 0.85
CA LEU A 287 32.67 1.07 0.71
C LEU A 287 32.90 0.60 -0.72
N ILE A 288 31.83 0.13 -1.37
CA ILE A 288 31.94 -0.51 -2.69
C ILE A 288 32.20 0.54 -3.77
N ASP A 289 31.59 1.72 -3.69
CA ASP A 289 31.73 2.77 -4.70
C ASP A 289 33.21 3.22 -4.89
N PRO A 290 33.96 3.62 -3.84
CA PRO A 290 35.38 3.95 -4.00
C PRO A 290 36.25 2.76 -4.43
N ALA A 291 35.87 1.53 -4.05
CA ALA A 291 36.58 0.32 -4.42
C ALA A 291 36.41 0.01 -5.91
N LEU A 292 35.20 0.17 -6.45
CA LEU A 292 34.92 0.03 -7.88
C LEU A 292 35.62 1.13 -8.70
N ASP A 293 35.68 2.36 -8.20
CA ASP A 293 36.44 3.44 -8.86
C ASP A 293 37.94 3.14 -8.95
N THR A 294 38.50 2.54 -7.88
CA THR A 294 39.95 2.28 -7.80
C THR A 294 40.36 1.01 -8.52
N LEU A 295 39.58 -0.07 -8.38
CA LEU A 295 39.93 -1.42 -8.83
C LEU A 295 39.09 -1.89 -10.03
N GLY A 296 37.99 -1.20 -10.35
CA GLY A 296 37.02 -1.63 -11.35
C GLY A 296 37.62 -1.84 -12.72
N SER A 297 38.62 -1.02 -13.11
CA SER A 297 39.29 -1.14 -14.41
C SER A 297 40.28 -2.30 -14.53
N LEU A 298 40.53 -3.05 -13.45
CA LEU A 298 41.46 -4.18 -13.48
C LEU A 298 40.90 -5.30 -14.37
N PRO A 299 41.64 -5.72 -15.42
CA PRO A 299 41.16 -6.74 -16.34
C PRO A 299 41.14 -8.12 -15.68
N VAL A 300 40.05 -8.84 -15.85
CA VAL A 300 39.82 -10.19 -15.31
C VAL A 300 39.63 -11.23 -16.42
N GLY A 301 39.56 -10.78 -17.68
CA GLY A 301 39.40 -11.64 -18.85
C GLY A 301 40.47 -12.72 -19.02
N ALA A 302 41.65 -12.58 -18.42
CA ALA A 302 42.68 -13.63 -18.40
C ALA A 302 42.26 -14.89 -17.61
N TYR A 303 41.27 -14.77 -16.72
CA TYR A 303 40.72 -15.87 -15.91
C TYR A 303 39.38 -16.38 -16.44
N ALA A 304 38.89 -15.86 -17.58
CA ALA A 304 37.59 -16.18 -18.13
C ALA A 304 37.37 -17.70 -18.28
N ASP A 305 38.33 -18.41 -18.88
CA ASP A 305 38.22 -19.86 -19.10
C ASP A 305 38.17 -20.65 -17.78
N LEU A 306 38.91 -20.21 -16.76
CA LEU A 306 38.90 -20.85 -15.44
C LEU A 306 37.56 -20.64 -14.73
N VAL A 307 37.09 -19.40 -14.67
CA VAL A 307 35.85 -19.05 -13.96
C VAL A 307 34.62 -19.62 -14.67
N ASN A 308 34.59 -19.55 -16.00
CA ASN A 308 33.51 -20.14 -16.79
C ASN A 308 33.53 -21.68 -16.81
N SER A 309 34.60 -22.31 -16.32
CA SER A 309 34.63 -23.77 -16.13
C SER A 309 33.94 -24.23 -14.83
N VAL A 310 33.66 -23.30 -13.90
CA VAL A 310 32.96 -23.61 -12.65
C VAL A 310 31.46 -23.75 -12.95
N PRO A 311 30.84 -24.92 -12.69
CA PRO A 311 29.41 -25.13 -12.90
C PRO A 311 28.58 -24.09 -12.13
N GLY A 312 27.55 -23.52 -12.76
CA GLY A 312 26.69 -22.48 -12.18
C GLY A 312 27.24 -21.05 -12.27
N VAL A 313 28.56 -20.86 -12.16
CA VAL A 313 29.18 -19.52 -12.25
C VAL A 313 29.23 -18.99 -13.68
N SER A 314 29.41 -19.88 -14.66
CA SER A 314 29.46 -19.50 -16.08
C SER A 314 28.14 -18.94 -16.61
N GLN A 315 27.01 -19.48 -16.13
CA GLN A 315 25.67 -19.04 -16.50
C GLN A 315 25.34 -17.67 -15.90
N LEU A 316 25.94 -17.34 -14.75
CA LEU A 316 25.71 -16.09 -14.02
C LEU A 316 26.60 -14.93 -14.53
N VAL A 317 27.91 -15.15 -14.64
CA VAL A 317 28.87 -14.05 -14.90
C VAL A 317 29.36 -14.02 -16.36
N SER A 318 29.42 -15.19 -17.03
CA SER A 318 29.86 -15.33 -18.43
C SER A 318 31.02 -14.39 -18.78
N ILE A 319 32.15 -14.54 -18.07
CA ILE A 319 33.28 -13.60 -18.17
C ILE A 319 33.86 -13.64 -19.57
N THR A 320 34.06 -12.48 -20.18
CA THR A 320 34.72 -12.33 -21.48
C THR A 320 36.17 -11.88 -21.32
N SER A 321 36.98 -12.05 -22.37
CA SER A 321 38.36 -11.58 -22.40
C SER A 321 38.51 -10.05 -22.29
N LYS A 322 37.41 -9.30 -22.42
CA LYS A 322 37.38 -7.84 -22.29
C LYS A 322 36.86 -7.36 -20.94
N ASP A 323 36.37 -8.26 -20.09
CA ASP A 323 35.75 -7.88 -18.82
C ASP A 323 36.81 -7.42 -17.82
N ASN A 324 36.42 -6.45 -17.00
CA ASN A 324 37.14 -5.97 -15.82
C ASN A 324 36.32 -6.26 -14.55
N ILE A 325 36.85 -5.92 -13.37
CA ILE A 325 36.15 -6.13 -12.09
C ILE A 325 34.78 -5.44 -12.08
N TYR A 326 34.69 -4.22 -12.61
CA TYR A 326 33.43 -3.47 -12.68
C TYR A 326 32.37 -4.23 -13.48
N ASN A 327 32.71 -4.72 -14.67
CA ASN A 327 31.78 -5.48 -15.51
C ASN A 327 31.29 -6.77 -14.83
N ILE A 328 32.14 -7.44 -14.05
CA ILE A 328 31.71 -8.62 -13.28
C ILE A 328 30.74 -8.23 -12.18
N ALA A 329 31.08 -7.18 -11.42
CA ALA A 329 30.28 -6.72 -10.31
C ALA A 329 28.89 -6.29 -10.77
N GLU A 330 28.82 -5.53 -11.88
CA GLU A 330 27.58 -5.12 -12.53
C GLU A 330 26.73 -6.34 -12.93
N LYS A 331 27.29 -7.33 -13.63
CA LYS A 331 26.56 -8.54 -14.05
C LYS A 331 25.96 -9.37 -12.90
N ILE A 332 26.53 -9.30 -11.70
CA ILE A 332 26.00 -10.03 -10.53
C ILE A 332 24.93 -9.21 -9.80
N ALA A 333 25.01 -7.88 -9.91
CA ALA A 333 24.22 -6.96 -9.13
C ALA A 333 23.06 -6.33 -9.92
N THR A 334 23.00 -6.45 -11.24
CA THR A 334 21.94 -5.89 -12.09
C THR A 334 21.20 -6.95 -12.87
N ASP A 335 19.96 -6.65 -13.27
CA ASP A 335 19.07 -7.53 -14.04
C ASP A 335 18.82 -8.89 -13.36
N ILE A 336 18.82 -8.93 -12.03
CA ILE A 336 18.60 -10.16 -11.26
C ILE A 336 17.15 -10.59 -11.43
N ASP A 337 16.91 -11.78 -12.02
CA ASP A 337 15.55 -12.33 -12.15
C ASP A 337 14.89 -12.41 -10.78
N SER A 338 13.72 -11.78 -10.64
CA SER A 338 13.10 -11.56 -9.35
C SER A 338 11.58 -11.70 -9.42
N GLU A 339 10.99 -12.12 -8.31
CA GLU A 339 9.55 -12.33 -8.16
C GLU A 339 9.05 -11.78 -6.83
N ILE A 340 7.87 -11.18 -6.82
CA ILE A 340 7.11 -10.84 -5.59
C ILE A 340 5.66 -11.29 -5.76
N SER A 341 5.08 -11.84 -4.69
CA SER A 341 3.67 -12.21 -4.65
C SER A 341 2.93 -11.37 -3.61
N TRP A 342 1.79 -10.81 -4.01
CA TRP A 342 0.92 -10.04 -3.13
C TRP A 342 -0.51 -10.53 -3.21
N SER A 343 -1.20 -10.62 -2.08
CA SER A 343 -2.60 -11.01 -2.01
C SER A 343 -3.53 -9.88 -1.60
N THR A 344 -4.66 -9.74 -2.31
CA THR A 344 -5.79 -8.96 -1.78
C THR A 344 -6.52 -9.77 -0.72
N ALA A 345 -7.03 -9.11 0.32
CA ALA A 345 -7.61 -9.82 1.44
C ALA A 345 -8.95 -10.47 1.09
N GLU A 346 -9.20 -11.65 1.63
CA GLU A 346 -10.57 -12.12 1.75
C GLU A 346 -11.37 -11.13 2.59
N ALA A 347 -12.62 -10.87 2.21
CA ALA A 347 -13.46 -9.92 2.95
C ALA A 347 -14.91 -10.39 3.06
N MET A 348 -15.50 -10.11 4.21
CA MET A 348 -16.93 -10.28 4.49
C MET A 348 -17.55 -8.92 4.76
N GLU A 349 -18.71 -8.66 4.16
CA GLU A 349 -19.43 -7.41 4.32
C GLU A 349 -20.90 -7.66 4.65
N LEU A 350 -21.44 -6.88 5.58
CA LEU A 350 -22.86 -6.84 5.92
C LEU A 350 -23.32 -5.39 5.89
N GLY A 351 -24.52 -5.15 5.35
CA GLY A 351 -24.98 -3.79 5.13
C GLY A 351 -26.48 -3.65 5.22
N ILE A 352 -26.92 -2.44 5.56
CA ILE A 352 -28.33 -2.04 5.61
C ILE A 352 -28.53 -0.72 4.88
N ALA A 353 -29.70 -0.59 4.25
CA ALA A 353 -30.17 0.65 3.67
C ALA A 353 -31.61 0.91 4.12
N LEU A 354 -31.85 2.09 4.69
CA LEU A 354 -33.13 2.51 5.25
C LEU A 354 -33.58 3.84 4.63
N GLN A 355 -34.67 3.81 3.88
CA GLN A 355 -35.35 4.99 3.39
C GLN A 355 -36.19 5.61 4.53
N VAL A 356 -35.55 6.49 5.32
CA VAL A 356 -36.16 7.10 6.53
C VAL A 356 -37.35 7.99 6.16
N THR A 357 -37.24 8.72 5.06
CA THR A 357 -38.33 9.50 4.45
C THR A 357 -38.22 9.39 2.94
N PRO A 358 -39.20 9.81 2.12
CA PRO A 358 -39.07 9.80 0.66
C PRO A 358 -37.85 10.57 0.10
N THR A 359 -37.21 11.42 0.90
CA THR A 359 -36.06 12.23 0.48
C THR A 359 -34.78 11.94 1.28
N VAL A 360 -34.83 11.07 2.29
CA VAL A 360 -33.67 10.78 3.16
C VAL A 360 -33.41 9.27 3.18
N LEU A 361 -32.24 8.89 2.72
CA LEU A 361 -31.70 7.53 2.76
C LEU A 361 -30.58 7.47 3.80
N PHE A 362 -30.62 6.49 4.67
CA PHE A 362 -29.54 6.12 5.58
C PHE A 362 -28.95 4.78 5.13
N ALA A 363 -27.63 4.64 5.19
CA ALA A 363 -26.94 3.39 4.93
C ALA A 363 -25.85 3.14 5.99
N MET A 364 -25.65 1.87 6.32
CA MET A 364 -24.58 1.44 7.21
C MET A 364 -24.03 0.11 6.75
N ASP A 365 -22.72 0.02 6.63
CA ASP A 365 -22.01 -1.20 6.26
C ASP A 365 -20.93 -1.53 7.30
N TRP A 366 -20.74 -2.81 7.55
CA TRP A 366 -19.60 -3.37 8.28
C TRP A 366 -18.83 -4.29 7.34
N ARG A 367 -17.50 -4.14 7.31
CA ARG A 367 -16.57 -4.96 6.55
C ARG A 367 -15.51 -5.53 7.48
N ARG A 368 -15.25 -6.82 7.35
CA ARG A 368 -14.07 -7.49 7.93
C ARG A 368 -13.15 -7.98 6.81
N GLY A 369 -11.91 -7.49 6.81
CA GLY A 369 -10.84 -7.96 5.93
C GLY A 369 -9.89 -8.91 6.67
N TYR A 370 -9.66 -10.09 6.11
CA TYR A 370 -8.81 -11.14 6.68
C TYR A 370 -7.36 -10.99 6.19
N PHE A 371 -6.67 -9.94 6.66
CA PHE A 371 -5.29 -9.64 6.25
C PHE A 371 -4.27 -10.63 6.82
N SER A 372 -4.57 -11.26 7.96
CA SER A 372 -3.69 -12.22 8.65
C SER A 372 -3.33 -13.45 7.84
N GLU A 373 -4.20 -13.85 6.91
CA GLU A 373 -3.94 -14.94 5.97
C GLU A 373 -3.44 -14.46 4.60
N SER A 374 -3.46 -13.15 4.35
CA SER A 374 -3.27 -12.57 3.02
C SER A 374 -1.82 -12.23 2.73
N ASN A 375 -1.20 -11.37 3.55
CA ASN A 375 0.22 -10.99 3.39
C ASN A 375 0.92 -11.02 4.74
N LYS A 376 1.61 -12.12 5.02
CA LYS A 376 2.46 -12.24 6.22
C LYS A 376 3.82 -11.59 6.02
N ASP A 377 4.26 -11.54 4.77
CA ASP A 377 5.59 -11.10 4.38
C ASP A 377 5.48 -10.17 3.15
N PHE A 378 6.38 -9.20 3.09
CA PHE A 378 6.67 -8.38 1.92
C PHE A 378 8.09 -8.75 1.48
N ILE A 379 8.20 -9.75 0.60
CA ILE A 379 9.49 -10.33 0.21
C ILE A 379 9.60 -10.37 -1.31
N VAL A 380 10.68 -9.78 -1.81
CA VAL A 380 11.20 -9.96 -3.15
C VAL A 380 12.12 -11.18 -3.14
N GLU A 381 11.79 -12.18 -3.96
CA GLU A 381 12.58 -13.37 -4.15
C GLU A 381 13.52 -13.20 -5.35
N LEU A 382 14.83 -13.33 -5.13
CA LEU A 382 15.87 -13.33 -6.17
C LEU A 382 16.06 -14.76 -6.69
N LYS A 383 15.81 -14.98 -7.99
CA LYS A 383 15.75 -16.32 -8.61
C LYS A 383 17.07 -16.79 -9.21
N GLU A 384 18.14 -16.00 -9.10
CA GLU A 384 19.46 -16.42 -9.58
C GLU A 384 20.08 -17.47 -8.64
N PRO A 385 20.69 -18.56 -9.18
CA PRO A 385 21.19 -19.67 -8.37
C PRO A 385 22.19 -19.29 -7.27
N ILE A 386 22.95 -18.21 -7.45
CA ILE A 386 23.94 -17.76 -6.45
C ILE A 386 23.27 -17.24 -5.18
N PHE A 387 22.12 -16.56 -5.30
CA PHE A 387 21.38 -16.04 -4.16
C PHE A 387 20.66 -17.18 -3.44
N GLU A 388 20.10 -18.14 -4.18
CA GLU A 388 19.47 -19.33 -3.61
C GLU A 388 20.47 -20.20 -2.82
N VAL A 389 21.67 -20.43 -3.36
CA VAL A 389 22.70 -21.24 -2.69
C VAL A 389 23.33 -20.51 -1.49
N SER A 390 23.38 -19.18 -1.53
CA SER A 390 23.89 -18.37 -0.41
C SER A 390 22.84 -18.11 0.68
N GLY A 391 21.55 -18.39 0.41
CA GLY A 391 20.45 -18.04 1.31
C GLY A 391 20.12 -16.55 1.35
N LEU A 392 20.59 -15.80 0.34
CA LEU A 392 20.38 -14.35 0.16
C LEU A 392 19.29 -14.06 -0.88
N ASP A 393 18.48 -15.06 -1.20
CA ASP A 393 17.42 -15.01 -2.21
C ASP A 393 16.17 -14.27 -1.76
N ARG A 394 16.14 -13.74 -0.53
CA ARG A 394 14.94 -13.10 0.05
C ARG A 394 15.29 -11.71 0.57
N LEU A 395 14.76 -10.69 -0.09
CA LEU A 395 14.89 -9.29 0.32
C LEU A 395 13.54 -8.76 0.78
N GLY A 396 13.50 -8.10 1.94
CA GLY A 396 12.28 -7.47 2.45
C GLY A 396 12.06 -7.71 3.94
N GLN A 397 10.80 -7.69 4.34
CA GLN A 397 10.41 -7.75 5.76
C GLN A 397 9.18 -8.62 5.99
N LYS A 398 9.03 -9.03 7.25
CA LYS A 398 7.76 -9.56 7.76
C LYS A 398 6.77 -8.40 7.99
N LEU A 399 5.50 -8.65 7.69
CA LEU A 399 4.38 -7.73 7.94
C LEU A 399 3.50 -8.20 9.10
N ASP A 400 3.20 -9.50 9.14
CA ASP A 400 2.32 -10.15 10.14
C ASP A 400 1.01 -9.41 10.41
N TRP A 401 0.37 -8.91 9.35
CA TRP A 401 -0.82 -8.07 9.47
C TRP A 401 -1.96 -8.75 10.22
N GLU A 402 -2.72 -7.95 10.95
CA GLU A 402 -3.91 -8.39 11.68
C GLU A 402 -5.18 -8.17 10.84
N ASP A 403 -6.25 -8.89 11.17
CA ASP A 403 -7.55 -8.65 10.55
C ASP A 403 -8.07 -7.23 10.88
N ALA A 404 -8.70 -6.59 9.91
CA ALA A 404 -9.24 -5.23 10.07
C ALA A 404 -10.74 -5.19 9.88
N ASP A 405 -11.41 -4.45 10.76
CA ASP A 405 -12.84 -4.16 10.74
C ASP A 405 -13.05 -2.68 10.38
N VAL A 406 -13.99 -2.42 9.47
CA VAL A 406 -14.38 -1.07 9.06
C VAL A 406 -15.89 -0.94 9.16
N TRP A 407 -16.34 0.15 9.77
CA TRP A 407 -17.74 0.56 9.83
C TRP A 407 -17.92 1.82 9.02
N SER A 408 -18.92 1.83 8.15
CA SER A 408 -19.26 2.95 7.28
C SER A 408 -20.70 3.38 7.51
N PHE A 409 -20.92 4.69 7.63
CA PHE A 409 -22.22 5.31 7.84
C PHE A 409 -22.41 6.41 6.81
N GLY A 410 -23.59 6.45 6.19
CA GLY A 410 -23.93 7.43 5.18
C GLY A 410 -25.36 7.93 5.28
N VAL A 411 -25.56 9.21 5.02
CA VAL A 411 -26.88 9.83 4.85
C VAL A 411 -26.92 10.57 3.52
N GLU A 412 -27.90 10.26 2.68
CA GLU A 412 -28.20 10.98 1.44
C GLU A 412 -29.52 11.74 1.61
N TRP A 413 -29.49 13.04 1.33
CA TRP A 413 -30.64 13.92 1.37
C TRP A 413 -30.93 14.53 0.00
N ASN A 414 -32.07 14.15 -0.57
CA ASN A 414 -32.66 14.77 -1.74
C ASN A 414 -33.37 16.08 -1.36
N PHE A 415 -32.61 17.16 -1.24
CA PHE A 415 -33.10 18.45 -0.72
C PHE A 415 -33.90 19.26 -1.76
N LYS A 416 -33.70 18.97 -3.03
CA LYS A 416 -34.43 19.55 -4.16
C LYS A 416 -34.47 18.49 -5.25
N ARG A 417 -35.54 18.48 -6.06
CA ARG A 417 -35.69 17.57 -7.19
C ARG A 417 -34.36 17.41 -7.95
N ASP A 418 -33.90 16.17 -8.06
CA ASP A 418 -32.70 15.76 -8.80
C ASP A 418 -31.39 16.33 -8.23
N GLN A 419 -31.36 16.67 -6.93
CA GLN A 419 -30.22 17.25 -6.22
C GLN A 419 -30.01 16.55 -4.87
N PHE A 420 -28.81 16.00 -4.66
CA PHE A 420 -28.51 15.16 -3.52
C PHE A 420 -27.33 15.74 -2.74
N LEU A 421 -27.46 15.83 -1.43
CA LEU A 421 -26.38 16.14 -0.50
C LEU A 421 -26.10 14.92 0.36
N ARG A 422 -24.83 14.59 0.58
CA ARG A 422 -24.41 13.40 1.29
C ARG A 422 -23.41 13.73 2.37
N PHE A 423 -23.56 13.06 3.49
CA PHE A 423 -22.59 13.07 4.58
C PHE A 423 -22.26 11.64 4.94
N GLY A 424 -20.97 11.38 5.10
CA GLY A 424 -20.48 10.07 5.43
C GLY A 424 -19.43 10.13 6.52
N TYR A 425 -19.33 9.03 7.24
CA TYR A 425 -18.34 8.82 8.28
C TYR A 425 -17.99 7.34 8.31
N SER A 426 -16.70 7.02 8.32
CA SER A 426 -16.25 5.65 8.54
C SER A 426 -15.24 5.59 9.68
N PHE A 427 -15.10 4.43 10.29
CA PHE A 427 -13.98 4.16 11.19
C PHE A 427 -13.58 2.69 11.15
N GLY A 428 -12.32 2.40 11.41
CA GLY A 428 -11.80 1.03 11.50
C GLY A 428 -10.45 0.94 12.18
N ASN A 429 -9.96 -0.27 12.42
CA ASN A 429 -8.59 -0.48 12.91
C ASN A 429 -7.60 -0.64 11.75
N SER A 430 -6.32 -0.40 12.03
CA SER A 430 -5.22 -0.73 11.14
C SER A 430 -4.95 -2.23 11.14
N ALA A 431 -4.55 -2.77 9.99
CA ALA A 431 -4.01 -4.11 9.88
C ALA A 431 -2.52 -4.17 10.29
N THR A 432 -1.82 -3.04 10.35
CA THR A 432 -0.38 -3.00 10.64
C THR A 432 -0.12 -3.09 12.15
N PRO A 433 0.56 -4.15 12.63
CA PRO A 433 1.01 -4.22 14.01
C PRO A 433 2.20 -3.27 14.27
N PRO A 434 2.35 -2.72 15.49
CA PRO A 434 3.44 -1.80 15.83
C PRO A 434 4.84 -2.38 15.60
N GLU A 435 5.04 -3.68 15.74
CA GLU A 435 6.35 -4.34 15.63
C GLU A 435 6.89 -4.38 14.19
N TYR A 436 6.01 -4.32 13.19
CA TYR A 436 6.36 -4.49 11.78
C TYR A 436 6.04 -3.26 10.91
N THR A 437 5.63 -2.14 11.52
CA THR A 437 5.44 -0.88 10.78
C THR A 437 6.78 -0.25 10.41
N ASN A 438 6.83 0.39 9.25
CA ASN A 438 7.92 1.24 8.80
C ASN A 438 7.36 2.44 8.02
N ALA A 439 8.25 3.31 7.51
CA ALA A 439 7.88 4.53 6.78
C ALA A 439 7.00 4.30 5.53
N PHE A 440 6.97 3.10 4.94
CA PHE A 440 6.16 2.79 3.76
C PHE A 440 4.86 2.05 4.09
N THR A 441 4.72 1.51 5.30
CA THR A 441 3.51 0.83 5.72
C THR A 441 2.49 1.81 6.28
N PRO A 442 1.19 1.51 6.18
CA PRO A 442 0.19 2.29 6.91
C PRO A 442 0.45 2.24 8.43
N PRO A 443 0.28 3.36 9.15
CA PRO A 443 0.50 3.41 10.60
C PRO A 443 -0.39 2.43 11.36
N PRO A 444 0.11 1.83 12.45
CA PRO A 444 -0.74 1.14 13.42
C PRO A 444 -1.79 2.10 13.97
N ALA A 445 -2.96 1.57 14.31
CA ALA A 445 -4.00 2.32 15.01
C ALA A 445 -5.14 1.40 15.42
N ASP A 446 -5.59 1.49 16.67
CA ASP A 446 -6.79 0.80 17.14
C ASP A 446 -8.07 1.38 16.52
N LYS A 447 -8.02 2.66 16.18
CA LYS A 447 -9.13 3.38 15.56
C LYS A 447 -8.60 4.42 14.59
N GLN A 448 -9.21 4.44 13.41
CA GLN A 448 -8.96 5.39 12.36
C GLN A 448 -10.32 5.79 11.77
N ASP A 449 -10.82 6.98 12.09
CA ASP A 449 -12.03 7.54 11.51
C ASP A 449 -11.88 7.97 10.03
N SER A 450 -12.86 8.63 9.42
CA SER A 450 -12.77 9.32 8.12
C SER A 450 -14.05 10.11 7.90
N PHE A 451 -13.95 11.31 7.30
CA PHE A 451 -15.09 12.18 7.09
C PHE A 451 -15.35 12.43 5.62
N TYR A 452 -16.62 12.47 5.24
CA TYR A 452 -17.02 12.53 3.84
C TYR A 452 -18.15 13.51 3.63
N ILE A 453 -18.08 14.20 2.50
CA ILE A 453 -19.17 15.01 1.98
C ILE A 453 -19.30 14.74 0.48
N GLY A 454 -20.52 14.68 -0.02
CA GLY A 454 -20.77 14.50 -1.43
C GLY A 454 -21.95 15.30 -1.92
N TYR A 455 -21.93 15.62 -3.21
CA TYR A 455 -23.04 16.24 -3.90
C TYR A 455 -23.31 15.52 -5.21
N GLY A 456 -24.58 15.34 -5.54
CA GLY A 456 -25.04 14.67 -6.74
C GLY A 456 -26.13 15.44 -7.44
N THR A 457 -26.18 15.32 -8.77
CA THR A 457 -27.27 15.85 -9.59
C THR A 457 -27.64 14.87 -10.67
N GLN A 458 -28.94 14.81 -10.99
CA GLN A 458 -29.41 14.14 -12.20
C GLN A 458 -29.78 15.19 -13.25
N VAL A 459 -29.21 15.04 -14.45
CA VAL A 459 -29.53 15.88 -15.61
C VAL A 459 -29.84 14.96 -16.78
N ASP A 460 -31.11 14.90 -17.16
CA ASP A 460 -31.64 13.93 -18.13
C ASP A 460 -31.27 12.49 -17.74
N ARG A 461 -30.35 11.89 -18.50
CA ARG A 461 -29.85 10.52 -18.38
C ARG A 461 -28.52 10.43 -17.62
N TRP A 462 -27.95 11.56 -17.23
CA TRP A 462 -26.68 11.63 -16.53
C TRP A 462 -26.91 11.76 -15.03
N LEU A 463 -26.23 10.91 -14.27
CA LEU A 463 -25.99 11.06 -12.84
C LEU A 463 -24.55 11.54 -12.67
N LEU A 464 -24.39 12.75 -12.15
CA LEU A 464 -23.10 13.38 -11.92
C LEU A 464 -22.91 13.57 -10.43
N ASP A 465 -21.79 13.07 -9.90
CA ASP A 465 -21.49 13.16 -8.48
C ASP A 465 -20.05 13.66 -8.26
N ILE A 466 -19.90 14.43 -7.19
CA ILE A 466 -18.62 14.82 -6.61
C ILE A 466 -18.58 14.40 -5.14
N GLY A 467 -17.45 13.84 -4.72
CA GLY A 467 -17.22 13.38 -3.36
C GLY A 467 -15.90 13.93 -2.85
N PHE A 468 -15.84 14.19 -1.56
CA PHE A 468 -14.63 14.59 -0.86
C PHE A 468 -14.49 13.75 0.41
N ASN A 469 -13.27 13.29 0.68
CA ASN A 469 -12.88 12.64 1.92
C ASN A 469 -11.65 13.31 2.52
N TYR A 470 -11.60 13.33 3.85
CA TYR A 470 -10.40 13.67 4.61
C TYR A 470 -10.15 12.63 5.70
N ALA A 471 -8.89 12.23 5.83
CA ALA A 471 -8.40 11.32 6.85
C ALA A 471 -6.95 11.67 7.25
N ALA A 472 -6.58 11.43 8.51
CA ALA A 472 -5.25 11.65 9.07
C ALA A 472 -5.00 10.75 10.29
N VAL A 473 -4.01 9.85 10.25
CA VAL A 473 -3.56 9.03 11.38
C VAL A 473 -2.22 9.56 11.89
N GLU A 474 -2.07 9.62 13.21
CA GLU A 474 -0.79 9.77 13.88
C GLU A 474 -0.63 8.64 14.89
N TYR A 475 0.53 7.97 14.87
CA TYR A 475 0.85 6.88 15.80
C TYR A 475 2.30 7.00 16.23
N THR A 476 2.58 6.91 17.52
CA THR A 476 3.94 6.94 18.05
C THR A 476 4.30 5.57 18.63
N ILE A 477 5.43 5.01 18.18
CA ILE A 477 6.03 3.85 18.84
C ILE A 477 6.94 4.38 19.95
N ASP A 478 6.61 4.00 21.19
CA ASP A 478 7.40 4.37 22.36
C ASP A 478 8.77 3.68 22.36
N GLN A 479 9.80 4.42 22.76
CA GLN A 479 11.14 3.89 22.96
C GLN A 479 11.16 2.98 24.20
N PRO A 480 11.50 1.68 24.09
CA PRO A 480 11.68 0.85 25.28
C PRO A 480 13.03 1.14 25.96
N TYR A 481 13.07 0.94 27.28
CA TYR A 481 14.25 1.16 28.12
C TYR A 481 14.55 -0.07 28.98
N ASP A 482 15.83 -0.33 29.25
CA ASP A 482 16.27 -1.37 30.18
C ASP A 482 16.08 -0.96 31.66
N SER A 483 16.39 -1.86 32.60
CA SER A 483 16.32 -1.57 34.04
C SER A 483 17.24 -0.44 34.51
N ASN A 484 18.22 -0.07 33.70
CA ASN A 484 19.18 1.00 33.97
C ASN A 484 18.79 2.33 33.31
N GLY A 485 17.68 2.37 32.57
CA GLY A 485 17.21 3.55 31.85
C GLY A 485 17.90 3.81 30.51
N ASN A 486 18.63 2.83 29.95
CA ASN A 486 19.21 2.95 28.62
C ASN A 486 18.18 2.55 27.55
N PRO A 487 18.10 3.26 26.41
CA PRO A 487 17.22 2.88 25.31
C PRO A 487 17.64 1.52 24.75
N VAL A 488 16.65 0.65 24.53
CA VAL A 488 16.83 -0.69 23.97
C VAL A 488 16.24 -0.73 22.57
N ASP A 489 16.96 -1.36 21.65
CA ASP A 489 16.50 -1.58 20.29
C ASP A 489 15.51 -2.76 20.26
N THR A 490 14.32 -2.58 19.67
CA THR A 490 13.32 -3.65 19.52
C THR A 490 13.85 -4.76 18.61
N PRO A 491 13.34 -6.00 18.68
CA PRO A 491 13.86 -7.11 17.87
C PRO A 491 13.94 -6.84 16.36
N THR A 492 12.94 -6.13 15.83
CA THR A 492 12.77 -5.80 14.41
C THR A 492 13.43 -4.48 14.00
N CYS A 493 13.84 -3.63 14.96
CA CYS A 493 14.56 -2.39 14.73
C CYS A 493 15.95 -2.44 15.39
N ARG A 494 16.89 -3.18 14.78
CA ARG A 494 18.29 -3.25 15.22
C ARG A 494 19.24 -2.90 14.08
N ALA A 495 20.43 -2.42 14.43
CA ALA A 495 21.51 -2.32 13.46
C ALA A 495 21.80 -3.70 12.83
N GLY A 496 22.04 -3.75 11.52
CA GLY A 496 22.19 -5.02 10.80
C GLY A 496 20.87 -5.73 10.47
N GLN A 497 19.70 -5.16 10.73
CA GLN A 497 18.46 -5.63 10.09
C GLN A 497 18.39 -5.09 8.66
N LEU A 498 18.13 -5.98 7.69
CA LEU A 498 18.04 -5.66 6.26
C LEU A 498 17.03 -4.53 6.01
N VAL A 499 15.79 -4.77 6.42
CA VAL A 499 14.70 -3.78 6.49
C VAL A 499 14.32 -3.63 7.96
N LYS A 500 14.36 -2.39 8.44
CA LYS A 500 14.04 -2.07 9.84
C LYS A 500 12.55 -1.75 9.96
N SER A 501 11.91 -2.33 10.96
CA SER A 501 10.50 -2.09 11.28
C SER A 501 10.27 -2.06 12.79
N GLY A 502 9.16 -1.48 13.22
CA GLY A 502 8.84 -1.28 14.63
C GLY A 502 9.86 -0.39 15.36
N CYS A 503 10.50 0.52 14.62
CA CYS A 503 11.41 1.49 15.19
C CYS A 503 10.63 2.55 16.00
N PRO A 504 11.10 2.91 17.21
CA PRO A 504 10.54 4.03 17.96
C PRO A 504 10.50 5.31 17.13
N GLY A 505 9.43 6.09 17.30
CA GLY A 505 9.21 7.32 16.54
C GLY A 505 7.77 7.53 16.11
N LEU A 506 7.54 8.69 15.49
CA LEU A 506 6.25 9.10 14.95
C LEU A 506 6.04 8.52 13.55
N GLN A 507 4.87 7.94 13.31
CA GLN A 507 4.33 7.53 12.02
C GLN A 507 3.07 8.34 11.76
N THR A 508 2.94 8.92 10.56
CA THR A 508 1.76 9.70 10.18
C THR A 508 1.31 9.36 8.77
N VAL A 509 0.02 9.49 8.54
CA VAL A 509 -0.59 9.48 7.21
C VAL A 509 -1.64 10.57 7.18
N GLU A 510 -1.60 11.44 6.19
CA GLU A 510 -2.68 12.36 5.88
C GLU A 510 -3.17 12.07 4.46
N SER A 511 -4.48 11.93 4.27
CA SER A 511 -5.08 11.64 2.98
C SER A 511 -6.31 12.47 2.68
N ILE A 512 -6.42 12.86 1.42
CA ILE A 512 -7.54 13.59 0.84
C ILE A 512 -7.98 12.85 -0.41
N PHE A 513 -9.26 12.51 -0.52
CA PHE A 513 -9.82 12.01 -1.77
C PHE A 513 -10.75 13.03 -2.40
N ILE A 514 -10.63 13.20 -3.71
CA ILE A 514 -11.57 13.97 -4.53
C ILE A 514 -12.10 13.05 -5.62
N GLY A 515 -13.35 12.64 -5.49
CA GLY A 515 -14.04 11.75 -6.42
C GLY A 515 -14.92 12.52 -7.39
N LEU A 516 -14.83 12.17 -8.67
CA LEU A 516 -15.78 12.59 -9.71
C LEU A 516 -16.34 11.35 -10.37
N SER A 517 -17.66 11.23 -10.46
CA SER A 517 -18.30 10.16 -11.22
C SER A 517 -19.36 10.68 -12.15
N ALA A 518 -19.38 10.10 -13.35
CA ALA A 518 -20.41 10.32 -14.35
C ALA A 518 -20.97 8.96 -14.76
N ASN A 519 -22.27 8.78 -14.55
CA ASN A 519 -22.99 7.57 -14.93
C ASN A 519 -24.11 7.91 -15.90
N TYR A 520 -24.09 7.28 -17.08
CA TYR A 520 -25.08 7.46 -18.13
C TYR A 520 -26.05 6.28 -18.16
N GLN A 521 -27.35 6.58 -18.13
CA GLN A 521 -28.44 5.62 -18.21
C GLN A 521 -29.04 5.61 -19.63
N TYR A 522 -29.08 4.45 -20.27
CA TYR A 522 -29.42 4.31 -21.71
C TYR A 522 -30.90 4.46 -22.06
#